data_AF-T2MDP1-F1
#
_entry.id   AF-T2MDP1-F1
#
_cell.length_a   1.000
_cell.length_b   1.000
_cell.length_c   1.000
_cell.angle_alpha   90.00
_cell.angle_beta   90.00
_cell.angle_gamma   90.00
#
_symmetry.space_group_name_H-M   'P 1'
#
loop_
_entity.id
_entity.type
_entity.pdbx_description
1 polymer ?
#
loop_
_entity_poly.entity_id
_entity_poly.type
_entity_poly.pdbx_seq_one_letter_code
_entity_poly.pdbx_strand_id
1 'polypeptide(L)'
;NGIVGKIPTKDQFKSALEDNDLFIYCGHGSGQEYLGWDDIQQLDCRAVSLLMGCSSGKLQVHGYLEAYGMVLYYLLAGCPAVVANLWEVTDKDIDLFLEQLLKEWVTESSGESLASCVSQSRSSCNLEYLIGAAPVIYGLP
;
A
#
# COMPACT_ATOMS: atom_id res chain seq x y z
N ASN A 1 -14.75 8.16 -4.28
CA ASN A 1 -15.30 6.94 -4.93
C ASN A 1 -14.66 5.73 -4.29
N GLY A 2 -15.41 4.67 -4.00
CA GLY A 2 -14.85 3.48 -3.35
C GLY A 2 -15.77 2.26 -3.49
N ILE A 3 -15.21 1.07 -3.32
CA ILE A 3 -15.91 -0.21 -3.40
C ILE A 3 -15.79 -0.89 -2.04
N VAL A 4 -16.92 -1.29 -1.46
CA VAL A 4 -16.99 -1.93 -0.15
C VAL A 4 -17.86 -3.18 -0.25
N GLY A 5 -17.38 -4.29 0.33
CA GLY A 5 -18.12 -5.56 0.39
C GLY A 5 -18.39 -6.22 -0.98
N LYS A 6 -17.64 -5.82 -2.02
CA LYS A 6 -17.77 -6.34 -3.38
C LYS A 6 -16.39 -6.52 -4.00
N ILE A 7 -16.27 -7.52 -4.86
CA ILE A 7 -15.07 -7.75 -5.67
C ILE A 7 -15.02 -6.66 -6.76
N PRO A 8 -13.93 -5.87 -6.87
CA PRO A 8 -13.79 -4.87 -7.92
C PRO A 8 -13.61 -5.52 -9.28
N THR A 9 -14.11 -4.89 -10.34
CA THR A 9 -13.73 -5.29 -11.71
C THR A 9 -12.32 -4.81 -12.02
N LYS A 10 -11.67 -5.43 -13.02
CA LYS A 10 -10.35 -4.99 -13.49
C LYS A 10 -10.35 -3.51 -13.88
N ASP A 11 -11.34 -3.08 -14.65
CA ASP A 11 -11.44 -1.69 -15.11
C ASP A 11 -11.61 -0.71 -13.95
N GLN A 12 -12.41 -1.07 -12.93
CA GLN A 12 -12.56 -0.24 -11.73
C GLN A 12 -11.24 -0.11 -10.97
N PHE A 13 -10.44 -1.18 -10.90
CA PHE A 13 -9.13 -1.18 -10.25
C PHE A 13 -8.13 -0.33 -11.05
N LYS A 14 -8.12 -0.47 -12.39
CA LYS A 14 -7.26 0.32 -13.29
C LYS A 14 -7.57 1.81 -13.17
N SER A 15 -8.83 2.20 -13.35
CA SER A 15 -9.25 3.61 -13.19
C SER A 15 -8.96 4.14 -11.79
N ALA A 16 -9.01 3.30 -10.75
CA ALA A 16 -8.66 3.75 -9.40
C ALA A 16 -7.19 4.19 -9.29
N LEU A 17 -6.27 3.50 -9.97
CA LEU A 17 -4.83 3.80 -9.99
C LEU A 17 -4.45 4.92 -10.97
N GLU A 18 -5.13 4.98 -12.11
CA GLU A 18 -4.82 5.92 -13.18
C GLU A 18 -5.51 7.27 -12.99
N ASP A 19 -6.73 7.33 -12.44
CA ASP A 19 -7.54 8.56 -12.44
C ASP A 19 -7.53 9.32 -11.10
N ASN A 20 -6.87 8.81 -10.06
CA ASN A 20 -6.90 9.39 -8.70
C ASN A 20 -5.50 9.66 -8.17
N ASP A 21 -5.37 10.63 -7.27
CA ASP A 21 -4.09 10.96 -6.62
C ASP A 21 -3.74 10.02 -5.46
N LEU A 22 -4.76 9.36 -4.89
CA LEU A 22 -4.64 8.44 -3.76
C LEU A 22 -5.50 7.19 -4.00
N PHE A 23 -4.86 6.03 -3.86
CA PHE A 23 -5.48 4.72 -3.93
C PHE A 23 -5.29 4.00 -2.58
N ILE A 24 -6.39 3.49 -2.00
CA ILE A 24 -6.36 2.76 -0.74
C ILE A 24 -6.98 1.38 -0.96
N TYR A 25 -6.22 0.35 -0.64
CA TYR A 25 -6.63 -1.04 -0.70
C TYR A 25 -6.55 -1.65 0.70
N CYS A 26 -7.71 -2.06 1.24
CA CYS A 26 -7.80 -2.80 2.50
C CYS A 26 -8.34 -4.20 2.19
N GLY A 27 -7.46 -5.20 2.24
CA GLY A 27 -7.80 -6.56 1.85
C GLY A 27 -6.60 -7.49 1.88
N HIS A 28 -6.72 -8.68 1.29
CA HIS A 28 -5.63 -9.66 1.29
C HIS A 28 -4.52 -9.27 0.32
N GLY A 29 -3.26 -9.39 0.76
CA GLY A 29 -2.09 -9.16 -0.08
C GLY A 29 -2.03 -7.75 -0.66
N SER A 30 -1.69 -7.66 -1.94
CA SER A 30 -1.44 -6.42 -2.68
C SER A 30 -2.46 -6.14 -3.79
N GLY A 31 -3.61 -6.83 -3.75
CA GLY A 31 -4.64 -6.74 -4.80
C GLY A 31 -4.35 -7.57 -6.07
N GLN A 32 -3.31 -8.41 -6.05
CA GLN A 32 -2.90 -9.25 -7.18
C GLN A 32 -4.01 -10.16 -7.72
N GLU A 33 -4.94 -10.59 -6.86
CA GLU A 33 -6.09 -11.42 -7.25
C GLU A 33 -7.08 -10.68 -8.14
N TYR A 34 -7.12 -9.35 -8.04
CA TYR A 34 -8.02 -8.50 -8.82
C TYR A 34 -7.33 -7.93 -10.05
N LEU A 35 -6.06 -7.53 -9.89
CA LEU A 35 -5.25 -6.97 -10.96
C LEU A 35 -3.83 -7.55 -10.87
N GLY A 36 -3.49 -8.40 -11.85
CA GLY A 36 -2.19 -9.08 -11.89
C GLY A 36 -1.04 -8.14 -12.24
N TRP A 37 0.19 -8.61 -12.01
CA TRP A 37 1.41 -7.85 -12.32
C TRP A 37 1.50 -7.47 -13.81
N ASP A 38 1.06 -8.35 -14.72
CA ASP A 38 0.99 -8.07 -16.16
C ASP A 38 0.12 -6.87 -16.52
N ASP A 39 -1.00 -6.72 -15.82
CA ASP A 39 -1.94 -5.62 -16.02
C ASP A 39 -1.40 -4.33 -15.39
N ILE A 40 -0.85 -4.41 -14.17
CA ILE A 40 -0.35 -3.24 -13.42
C ILE A 40 0.83 -2.60 -14.15
N GLN A 41 1.81 -3.37 -14.61
CA GLN A 41 3.03 -2.83 -15.21
C GLN A 41 2.80 -2.06 -16.53
N GLN A 42 1.61 -2.17 -17.11
CA GLN A 42 1.21 -1.49 -18.34
C GLN A 42 0.41 -0.20 -18.08
N LEU A 43 0.08 0.09 -16.82
CA LEU A 43 -0.66 1.30 -16.44
C LEU A 43 0.25 2.52 -16.38
N ASP A 44 -0.38 3.68 -16.44
CA ASP A 44 0.22 4.96 -16.04
C ASP A 44 -0.35 5.37 -14.68
N CYS A 45 0.15 4.71 -13.63
CA CYS A 45 -0.29 4.89 -12.25
C CYS A 45 0.15 6.26 -11.72
N ARG A 46 -0.80 7.14 -11.43
CA ARG A 46 -0.54 8.44 -10.79
C ARG A 46 -0.82 8.44 -9.28
N ALA A 47 -1.53 7.43 -8.79
CA ALA A 47 -1.99 7.37 -7.42
C ALA A 47 -0.88 6.93 -6.46
N VAL A 48 -0.70 7.65 -5.36
CA VAL A 48 -0.01 7.08 -4.18
C VAL A 48 -0.84 5.91 -3.67
N SER A 49 -0.22 4.74 -3.50
CA SER A 49 -0.94 3.49 -3.22
C SER A 49 -0.71 3.01 -1.79
N LEU A 50 -1.78 2.93 -1.00
CA LEU A 50 -1.78 2.37 0.36
C LEU A 50 -2.32 0.94 0.33
N LEU A 51 -1.43 -0.05 0.41
CA LEU A 51 -1.75 -1.49 0.32
C LEU A 51 -1.78 -2.14 1.71
N MET A 52 -2.91 -1.99 2.40
CA MET A 52 -3.16 -2.50 3.75
C MET A 52 -3.59 -3.96 3.73
N GLY A 53 -2.68 -4.81 3.30
CA GLY A 53 -2.82 -6.27 3.32
C GLY A 53 -1.53 -6.96 3.77
N CYS A 54 -1.67 -8.20 4.24
CA CYS A 54 -0.53 -9.01 4.69
C CYS A 54 0.48 -9.24 3.57
N SER A 55 1.78 -9.06 3.85
CA SER A 55 2.87 -9.29 2.89
C SER A 55 2.72 -8.52 1.57
N SER A 56 1.97 -7.41 1.54
CA SER A 56 1.73 -6.62 0.32
C SER A 56 3.00 -5.99 -0.26
N GLY A 57 4.00 -5.72 0.58
CA GLY A 57 5.31 -5.16 0.22
C GLY A 57 6.44 -6.19 0.25
N LYS A 58 6.15 -7.46 0.53
CA LYS A 58 7.16 -8.50 0.64
C LYS A 58 7.80 -8.79 -0.72
N LEU A 59 9.13 -8.75 -0.79
CA LEU A 59 9.89 -9.21 -1.94
C LEU A 59 10.34 -10.65 -1.74
N GLN A 60 10.27 -11.45 -2.79
CA GLN A 60 10.70 -12.84 -2.84
C GLN A 60 12.06 -12.95 -3.53
N VAL A 61 13.00 -13.68 -2.93
CA VAL A 61 14.35 -13.90 -3.45
C VAL A 61 14.53 -15.39 -3.74
N HIS A 62 15.02 -15.71 -4.94
CA HIS A 62 15.24 -17.09 -5.37
C HIS A 62 16.71 -17.30 -5.72
N GLY A 63 17.48 -17.81 -4.75
CA GLY A 63 18.92 -18.04 -4.90
C GLY A 63 19.67 -16.73 -5.15
N TYR A 64 20.31 -16.64 -6.32
CA TYR A 64 21.11 -15.46 -6.73
C TYR A 64 20.36 -14.53 -7.70
N LEU A 65 19.05 -14.74 -7.88
CA LEU A 65 18.22 -13.89 -8.74
C LEU A 65 17.78 -12.63 -7.98
N GLU A 66 17.45 -11.58 -8.75
CA GLU A 66 16.89 -10.35 -8.21
C GLU A 66 15.57 -10.62 -7.48
N ALA A 67 15.33 -9.81 -6.45
CA ALA A 67 14.11 -9.88 -5.66
C ALA A 67 12.92 -9.42 -6.52
N TYR A 68 11.79 -10.11 -6.43
CA TYR A 68 10.56 -9.70 -7.12
C TYR A 68 9.38 -9.60 -6.16
N GLY A 69 8.41 -8.76 -6.49
CA GLY A 69 7.19 -8.61 -5.70
C GLY A 69 6.25 -7.59 -6.31
N MET A 70 4.99 -7.63 -5.90
CA MET A 70 3.93 -6.79 -6.48
C MET A 70 4.25 -5.31 -6.39
N VAL A 71 4.83 -4.87 -5.28
CA VAL A 71 5.22 -3.46 -5.08
C VAL A 71 6.14 -2.91 -6.17
N LEU A 72 7.02 -3.73 -6.76
CA LEU A 72 7.90 -3.29 -7.85
C LEU A 72 7.11 -2.99 -9.12
N TYR A 73 6.02 -3.73 -9.40
CA TYR A 73 5.19 -3.47 -10.58
C TYR A 73 4.36 -2.20 -10.44
N TYR A 74 3.94 -1.84 -9.22
CA TYR A 74 3.33 -0.52 -8.97
C TYR A 74 4.34 0.61 -9.28
N LEU A 75 5.59 0.47 -8.85
CA LEU A 75 6.64 1.46 -9.16
C LEU A 75 6.96 1.52 -10.66
N LEU A 76 7.03 0.36 -11.34
CA LEU A 76 7.23 0.29 -12.79
C LEU A 76 6.10 0.98 -13.56
N ALA A 77 4.87 0.91 -13.04
CA ALA A 77 3.71 1.60 -13.57
C ALA A 77 3.71 3.12 -13.31
N GLY A 78 4.75 3.67 -12.66
CA GLY A 78 4.85 5.11 -12.38
C GLY A 78 4.29 5.56 -11.03
N CYS A 79 3.86 4.63 -10.17
CA CYS A 79 3.33 4.95 -8.85
C CYS A 79 4.35 5.79 -8.03
N PRO A 80 3.99 6.99 -7.55
CA PRO A 80 4.95 7.87 -6.87
C PRO A 80 5.47 7.27 -5.55
N ALA A 81 4.58 6.62 -4.80
CA ALA A 81 4.90 5.95 -3.56
C ALA A 81 3.89 4.83 -3.25
N VAL A 82 4.38 3.75 -2.66
CA VAL A 82 3.58 2.60 -2.21
C VAL A 82 3.85 2.35 -0.73
N VAL A 83 2.82 2.44 0.10
CA VAL A 83 2.86 2.01 1.50
C VAL A 83 2.34 0.58 1.58
N ALA A 84 3.13 -0.33 2.13
CA ALA A 84 2.83 -1.76 2.11
C ALA A 84 3.45 -2.50 3.31
N ASN A 85 2.95 -3.70 3.62
CA ASN A 85 3.42 -4.50 4.75
C ASN A 85 4.43 -5.57 4.32
N LEU A 86 5.55 -5.68 5.02
CA LEU A 86 6.61 -6.65 4.74
C LEU A 86 6.24 -8.10 5.09
N TRP A 87 5.32 -8.30 6.04
CA TRP A 87 4.89 -9.61 6.53
C TRP A 87 3.42 -9.57 6.96
N GLU A 88 2.96 -10.65 7.58
CA GLU A 88 1.61 -10.84 8.07
C GLU A 88 1.27 -9.86 9.20
N VAL A 89 0.14 -9.19 9.07
CA VAL A 89 -0.36 -8.24 10.06
C VAL A 89 -1.72 -8.67 10.61
N THR A 90 -2.13 -8.10 11.74
CA THR A 90 -3.46 -8.33 12.31
C THR A 90 -4.38 -7.17 11.95
N ASP A 91 -5.62 -7.48 11.59
CA ASP A 91 -6.61 -6.51 11.10
C ASP A 91 -6.74 -5.30 12.04
N LYS A 92 -6.87 -5.56 13.36
CA LYS A 92 -7.07 -4.49 14.34
C LYS A 92 -5.90 -3.50 14.42
N ASP A 93 -4.66 -3.98 14.42
CA ASP A 93 -3.51 -3.08 14.55
C ASP A 93 -3.21 -2.35 13.23
N ILE A 94 -3.37 -3.00 12.08
CA ILE A 94 -3.16 -2.34 10.79
C ILE A 94 -4.25 -1.31 10.47
N ASP A 95 -5.48 -1.54 10.94
CA ASP A 95 -6.56 -0.56 10.83
C ASP A 95 -6.27 0.69 11.69
N LEU A 96 -5.76 0.51 12.92
CA LEU A 96 -5.33 1.62 13.77
C LEU A 96 -4.19 2.43 13.12
N PHE A 97 -3.22 1.73 12.53
CA PHE A 97 -2.15 2.36 11.77
C PHE A 97 -2.69 3.19 10.60
N LEU A 98 -3.59 2.61 9.79
CA LEU A 98 -4.17 3.29 8.64
C LEU A 98 -5.00 4.51 9.07
N GLU A 99 -5.81 4.37 10.11
CA GLU A 99 -6.62 5.45 10.66
C GLU A 99 -5.73 6.63 11.08
N GLN A 100 -4.67 6.36 11.84
CA GLN A 100 -3.73 7.39 12.28
C GLN A 100 -3.00 8.03 11.10
N LEU A 101 -2.56 7.23 10.11
CA LEU A 101 -1.89 7.72 8.92
C LEU A 101 -2.77 8.67 8.11
N LEU A 102 -4.02 8.29 7.85
CA LEU A 102 -4.96 9.13 7.10
C LEU A 102 -5.33 10.40 7.85
N LYS A 103 -5.42 10.32 9.18
CA LYS A 103 -5.68 11.48 10.03
C LYS A 103 -4.54 12.50 9.93
N GLU A 104 -3.30 12.07 10.15
CA GLU A 104 -2.13 12.97 10.12
C GLU A 104 -1.84 13.50 8.71
N TRP A 105 -1.83 12.60 7.71
CA TRP A 105 -1.36 12.93 6.37
C TRP A 105 -2.41 13.64 5.52
N VAL A 106 -3.67 13.19 5.58
CA VAL A 106 -4.74 13.68 4.68
C VAL A 106 -5.62 14.72 5.37
N THR A 107 -5.99 14.48 6.63
CA THR A 107 -7.03 15.29 7.29
C THR A 107 -6.45 16.52 7.98
N GLU A 108 -5.42 16.33 8.81
CA GLU A 108 -4.89 17.38 9.66
C GLU A 108 -3.85 18.26 8.94
N SER A 109 -3.48 17.91 7.71
CA SER A 109 -2.58 18.69 6.83
C SER A 109 -1.35 19.21 7.60
N SER A 110 -0.69 18.31 8.34
CA SER A 110 0.45 18.68 9.21
C SER A 110 1.63 19.31 8.45
N GLY A 111 1.59 19.28 7.11
CA GLY A 111 2.68 19.71 6.23
C GLY A 111 3.86 18.75 6.25
N GLU A 112 3.71 17.61 6.94
CA GLU A 112 4.73 16.58 7.04
C GLU A 112 4.68 15.66 5.81
N SER A 113 5.83 15.03 5.52
CA SER A 113 5.95 14.05 4.44
C SER A 113 5.22 12.75 4.78
N LEU A 114 4.88 11.98 3.75
CA LEU A 114 4.27 10.65 3.93
C LEU A 114 5.15 9.76 4.81
N ALA A 115 6.48 9.86 4.65
CA ALA A 115 7.45 9.14 5.47
C ALA A 115 7.37 9.48 6.96
N SER A 116 7.16 10.76 7.32
CA SER A 116 7.01 11.16 8.72
C SER A 116 5.72 10.62 9.31
N CYS A 117 4.60 10.81 8.60
CA CYS A 117 3.29 10.32 9.06
C CYS A 117 3.27 8.79 9.20
N VAL A 118 3.88 8.05 8.26
CA VAL A 118 4.04 6.59 8.41
C VAL A 118 4.86 6.26 9.65
N SER A 119 5.98 6.94 9.90
CA SER A 119 6.80 6.70 11.09
C SER A 119 6.04 6.95 12.40
N GLN A 120 5.28 8.05 12.48
CA GLN A 120 4.49 8.42 13.65
C GLN A 120 3.34 7.44 13.89
N SER A 121 2.64 7.06 12.82
CA SER A 121 1.49 6.16 12.85
C SER A 121 1.81 4.76 13.38
N ARG A 122 3.06 4.30 13.32
CA ARG A 122 3.49 3.01 13.89
C ARG A 122 3.22 2.89 15.39
N SER A 123 3.23 4.01 16.11
CA SER A 123 2.98 4.06 17.55
C SER A 123 1.52 3.77 17.95
N SER A 124 0.60 3.78 16.98
CA SER A 124 -0.81 3.41 17.20
C SER A 124 -1.03 1.90 17.31
N CYS A 125 -0.10 1.09 16.80
CA CYS A 125 -0.17 -0.36 16.88
C CYS A 125 0.09 -0.84 18.31
N ASN A 126 -0.75 -1.75 18.83
CA ASN A 126 -0.51 -2.35 20.14
C ASN A 126 0.76 -3.21 20.14
N LEU A 127 0.99 -3.92 19.03
CA LEU A 127 2.20 -4.70 18.82
C LEU A 127 3.22 -3.87 18.02
N GLU A 128 3.92 -2.97 18.71
CA GLU A 128 4.83 -1.97 18.13
C GLU A 128 5.81 -2.54 17.10
N TYR A 129 6.45 -3.67 17.41
CA TYR A 129 7.47 -4.26 16.53
C TYR A 129 6.92 -5.34 15.62
N LEU A 130 5.93 -6.12 16.09
CA LEU A 130 5.39 -7.20 15.26
C LEU A 130 4.50 -6.65 14.15
N ILE A 131 3.73 -5.61 14.43
CA ILE A 131 2.82 -4.99 13.45
C ILE A 131 3.31 -3.59 13.08
N GLY A 132 3.64 -2.74 14.05
CA GLY A 132 4.09 -1.38 13.76
C GLY A 132 5.37 -1.29 12.92
N ALA A 133 6.23 -2.30 12.93
CA ALA A 133 7.41 -2.33 12.04
C ALA A 133 7.15 -2.92 10.64
N ALA A 134 5.96 -3.48 10.38
CA ALA A 134 5.63 -4.09 9.10
C ALA A 134 5.39 -3.07 7.96
N PRO A 135 4.70 -1.93 8.18
CA PRO A 135 4.47 -0.93 7.15
C PRO A 135 5.76 -0.25 6.71
N VAL A 136 6.04 -0.26 5.41
CA VAL A 136 7.17 0.41 4.76
C VAL A 136 6.69 1.23 3.58
N ILE A 137 7.54 2.16 3.13
CA ILE A 137 7.30 2.97 1.93
C ILE A 137 8.32 2.58 0.88
N TYR A 138 7.84 2.36 -0.33
CA TYR A 138 8.65 2.31 -1.54
C TYR A 138 8.33 3.53 -2.41
N GLY A 139 9.34 4.27 -2.84
CA GLY A 139 9.15 5.46 -3.69
C GLY A 139 9.55 6.76 -2.99
N LEU A 140 8.90 7.85 -3.37
CA LEU A 140 9.24 9.20 -2.90
C LEU A 140 8.52 9.56 -1.59
N PRO A 141 9.15 10.33 -0.68
CA PRO A 141 8.56 10.77 0.58
C PRO A 141 7.54 11.90 0.43
#